data_AF-A0A352M1N4-F1
#
_entry.id   AF-A0A352M1N4-F1
#
_cell.length_a   1.000
_cell.length_b   1.000
_cell.length_c   1.000
_cell.angle_alpha   90.00
_cell.angle_beta   90.00
_cell.angle_gamma   90.00
#
_symmetry.space_group_name_H-M   'P 1'
#
loop_
_entity.id
_entity.type
_entity.pdbx_description
1 polymer ?
#
loop_
_entity_poly.entity_id
_entity_poly.type
_entity_poly.pdbx_seq_one_letter_code
_entity_poly.pdbx_strand_id
1 'polypeptide(L)'
;MLKIVGMADMKVSGADGDILVTYALGSCVGLTIYDRVAGVGGMLHAMMPDSSIDPNKSKENPFMFIDTGLIKLIDGCVRMGAKKERLEIKAAGCSALKTSGFFKIGYRNFNSLTSALSGLNLALQAYDVGGKSSRTMRLMISDGEVLVEDGGKKIKL
;
A
#
# COMPACT_ATOMS: atom_id res chain seq x y z
N MET A 1 11.89 0.67 15.20
CA MET A 1 11.85 -0.82 15.17
C MET A 1 11.32 -1.31 13.82
N LEU A 2 11.73 -2.49 13.33
CA LEU A 2 11.16 -3.06 12.11
C LEU A 2 9.78 -3.68 12.37
N LYS A 3 8.76 -3.25 11.63
CA LYS A 3 7.37 -3.72 11.72
C LYS A 3 6.94 -4.32 10.39
N ILE A 4 6.78 -5.63 10.36
CA ILE A 4 6.36 -6.37 9.16
C ILE A 4 4.85 -6.21 8.96
N VAL A 5 4.42 -5.78 7.78
CA VAL A 5 3.03 -5.78 7.32
C VAL A 5 2.83 -7.02 6.47
N GLY A 6 2.03 -7.96 6.99
CA GLY A 6 1.74 -9.23 6.33
C GLY A 6 0.79 -9.08 5.14
N MET A 7 0.44 -10.17 4.47
CA MET A 7 -0.61 -10.17 3.46
C MET A 7 -1.98 -9.91 4.10
N ALA A 8 -2.81 -9.06 3.48
CA ALA A 8 -4.09 -8.64 4.03
C ALA A 8 -3.96 -8.08 5.46
N ASP A 9 -2.95 -7.24 5.67
CA ASP A 9 -2.63 -6.59 6.93
C ASP A 9 -2.36 -5.09 6.71
N MET A 10 -2.48 -4.33 7.79
CA MET A 10 -2.24 -2.89 7.81
C MET A 10 -1.60 -2.48 9.13
N LYS A 11 -0.58 -1.61 9.06
CA LYS A 11 0.05 -1.02 10.25
C LYS A 11 0.19 0.49 10.10
N VAL A 12 0.06 1.19 11.21
CA VAL A 12 0.32 2.63 11.35
C VAL A 12 1.34 2.83 12.46
N SER A 13 2.20 3.83 12.33
CA SER A 13 3.12 4.26 13.37
C SER A 13 3.38 5.76 13.27
N GLY A 14 3.63 6.38 14.43
CA GLY A 14 4.19 7.72 14.56
C GLY A 14 5.43 7.75 15.45
N ALA A 15 6.02 6.57 15.72
CA ALA A 15 7.21 6.46 16.53
C ALA A 15 8.44 6.64 15.65
N ASP A 16 9.28 7.61 15.99
CA ASP A 16 10.53 7.86 15.30
C ASP A 16 11.45 6.62 15.36
N GLY A 17 12.12 6.31 14.25
CA GLY A 17 12.93 5.11 14.06
C GLY A 17 12.17 3.82 13.72
N ASP A 18 10.84 3.86 13.59
CA ASP A 18 10.08 2.72 13.02
C ASP A 18 10.25 2.59 11.51
N ILE A 19 10.24 1.33 11.06
CA ILE A 19 10.31 0.95 9.67
C ILE A 19 9.14 0.01 9.40
N LEU A 20 8.17 0.43 8.58
CA LEU A 20 7.14 -0.49 8.09
C LEU A 20 7.67 -1.20 6.86
N VAL A 21 7.54 -2.53 6.80
CA VAL A 21 8.02 -3.32 5.65
C VAL A 21 6.99 -4.34 5.22
N THR A 22 6.81 -4.47 3.91
CA THR A 22 6.05 -5.56 3.30
C THR A 22 6.91 -6.25 2.26
N TYR A 23 6.80 -7.57 2.19
CA TYR A 23 7.63 -8.42 1.34
C TYR A 23 6.81 -9.07 0.24
N ALA A 24 7.53 -9.52 -0.80
CA ALA A 24 6.99 -10.36 -1.86
C ALA A 24 5.71 -9.79 -2.54
N LEU A 25 5.70 -8.49 -2.82
CA LEU A 25 4.65 -7.82 -3.59
C LEU A 25 4.70 -8.31 -5.05
N GLY A 26 4.01 -9.42 -5.31
CA GLY A 26 3.73 -9.95 -6.64
C GLY A 26 2.57 -9.19 -7.28
N SER A 27 1.44 -9.88 -7.52
CA SER A 27 0.21 -9.22 -8.00
C SER A 27 -0.46 -8.33 -6.95
N CYS A 28 -0.15 -8.51 -5.66
CA CYS A 28 -0.63 -7.67 -4.57
C CYS A 28 -0.08 -6.24 -4.68
N VAL A 29 -0.70 -5.32 -3.94
CA VAL A 29 -0.24 -3.93 -3.83
C VAL A 29 0.22 -3.63 -2.41
N GLY A 30 1.41 -3.03 -2.32
CA GLY A 30 1.88 -2.34 -1.13
C GLY A 30 1.55 -0.86 -1.27
N LEU A 31 0.83 -0.30 -0.32
CA LEU A 31 0.43 1.10 -0.30
C LEU A 31 0.95 1.74 0.98
N THR A 32 1.61 2.88 0.86
CA THR A 32 2.05 3.68 2.02
C THR A 32 1.36 5.03 2.03
N ILE A 33 1.08 5.52 3.23
CA ILE A 33 0.61 6.88 3.50
C ILE A 33 1.55 7.50 4.52
N TYR A 34 1.90 8.77 4.33
CA TYR A 34 2.71 9.51 5.29
C TYR A 34 2.25 10.97 5.38
N ASP A 35 2.17 11.51 6.60
CA ASP A 35 2.04 12.95 6.85
C ASP A 35 3.31 13.43 7.55
N ARG A 36 4.12 14.18 6.81
CA ARG A 36 5.43 14.65 7.28
C ARG A 36 5.36 15.66 8.41
N VAL A 37 4.26 16.41 8.52
CA VAL A 37 4.10 17.37 9.62
C VAL A 37 3.66 16.67 10.89
N ALA A 38 2.81 15.65 10.77
CA ALA A 38 2.41 14.83 11.92
C ALA A 38 3.47 13.80 12.34
N GLY A 39 4.40 13.45 11.44
CA GLY A 39 5.35 12.36 11.66
C GLY A 39 4.67 10.98 11.71
N VAL A 40 3.52 10.84 11.04
CA VAL A 40 2.69 9.64 11.08
C VAL A 40 2.66 8.98 9.72
N GLY A 41 2.90 7.68 9.70
CA GLY A 41 2.83 6.87 8.49
C GLY A 41 2.13 5.54 8.69
N GLY A 42 1.65 4.98 7.59
CA GLY A 42 1.08 3.65 7.58
C GLY A 42 1.36 2.92 6.28
N MET A 43 1.21 1.61 6.33
CA MET A 43 1.40 0.71 5.20
C MET A 43 0.31 -0.37 5.19
N LEU A 44 -0.22 -0.64 4.00
CA LEU A 44 -1.21 -1.66 3.70
C LEU A 44 -0.64 -2.63 2.68
N HIS A 45 -0.90 -3.93 2.85
CA HIS A 45 -0.69 -4.95 1.83
C HIS A 45 -2.05 -5.54 1.44
N ALA A 46 -2.61 -5.06 0.33
CA ALA A 46 -3.89 -5.54 -0.20
C ALA A 46 -3.68 -6.54 -1.35
N MET A 47 -4.53 -7.56 -1.40
CA MET A 47 -4.43 -8.66 -2.34
C MET A 47 -5.40 -8.52 -3.52
N MET A 48 -6.58 -7.98 -3.24
CA MET A 48 -7.72 -7.97 -4.14
C MET A 48 -8.14 -6.53 -4.48
N PRO A 49 -8.69 -6.30 -5.69
CA PRO A 49 -8.94 -4.95 -6.14
C PRO A 49 -10.14 -4.30 -5.44
N ASP A 50 -11.22 -5.04 -5.20
CA ASP A 50 -12.49 -4.47 -4.74
C ASP A 50 -13.25 -5.44 -3.83
N SER A 51 -13.80 -4.93 -2.72
CA SER A 51 -14.55 -5.70 -1.73
C SER A 51 -15.83 -6.33 -2.27
N SER A 52 -16.41 -5.81 -3.34
CA SER A 52 -17.61 -6.36 -3.99
C SER A 52 -17.37 -7.77 -4.57
N ILE A 53 -16.11 -8.16 -4.76
CA ILE A 53 -15.74 -9.50 -5.22
C ILE A 53 -16.14 -10.56 -4.18
N ASP A 54 -15.97 -10.26 -2.89
CA ASP A 54 -16.34 -11.14 -1.79
C ASP A 54 -16.69 -10.29 -0.55
N PRO A 55 -17.96 -9.81 -0.46
CA PRO A 55 -18.40 -8.95 0.63
C PRO A 55 -18.29 -9.60 2.01
N ASN A 56 -18.36 -10.94 2.09
CA ASN A 56 -18.23 -11.65 3.36
C ASN A 56 -16.78 -11.61 3.84
N LYS A 57 -15.81 -11.91 2.97
CA LYS A 57 -14.39 -11.76 3.32
C LYS A 57 -14.00 -10.32 3.63
N SER A 58 -14.60 -9.34 2.96
CA SER A 58 -14.33 -7.93 3.28
C SER A 58 -14.76 -7.56 4.69
N LYS A 59 -15.90 -8.10 5.17
CA LYS A 59 -16.34 -7.91 6.55
C LYS A 59 -15.41 -8.59 7.55
N GLU A 60 -14.89 -9.77 7.23
CA GLU A 60 -13.95 -10.50 8.08
C GLU A 60 -12.58 -9.82 8.13
N ASN A 61 -12.05 -9.39 6.98
CA ASN A 61 -10.78 -8.70 6.88
C ASN A 61 -10.81 -7.61 5.79
N PRO A 62 -11.01 -6.33 6.17
CA PRO A 62 -11.06 -5.23 5.21
C PRO A 62 -9.71 -4.95 4.54
N PHE A 63 -8.59 -5.42 5.09
CA PHE A 63 -7.25 -5.18 4.54
C PHE A 63 -6.93 -6.08 3.34
N MET A 64 -7.76 -7.10 3.09
CA MET A 64 -7.63 -7.94 1.90
C MET A 64 -7.90 -7.15 0.60
N PHE A 65 -8.74 -6.11 0.67
CA PHE A 65 -9.22 -5.35 -0.49
C PHE A 65 -8.71 -3.92 -0.47
N ILE A 66 -8.43 -3.37 -1.66
CA ILE A 66 -7.83 -2.04 -1.80
C ILE A 66 -8.78 -0.94 -1.34
N ASP A 67 -10.04 -0.98 -1.77
CA ASP A 67 -11.06 0.01 -1.43
C ASP A 67 -11.27 0.12 0.08
N THR A 68 -11.55 -1.01 0.75
CA THR A 68 -11.79 -1.00 2.21
C THR A 68 -10.50 -0.79 3.01
N GLY A 69 -9.39 -1.38 2.57
CA GLY A 69 -8.09 -1.25 3.23
C GLY A 69 -7.55 0.19 3.18
N LEU A 70 -7.72 0.87 2.05
CA LEU A 70 -7.32 2.28 1.88
C LEU A 70 -8.03 3.18 2.88
N ILE A 71 -9.36 3.04 3.02
CA ILE A 71 -10.13 3.83 3.98
C ILE A 71 -9.63 3.58 5.41
N LYS A 72 -9.46 2.30 5.80
CA LYS A 72 -8.96 1.97 7.13
C LYS A 72 -7.56 2.50 7.40
N LEU A 73 -6.69 2.50 6.39
CA LEU A 73 -5.34 3.04 6.48
C LEU A 73 -5.36 4.55 6.71
N ILE A 74 -6.12 5.29 5.89
CA ILE A 74 -6.30 6.75 6.04
C ILE A 74 -6.83 7.06 7.44
N ASP A 75 -7.92 6.41 7.85
CA ASP A 75 -8.53 6.63 9.15
C ASP A 75 -7.55 6.33 10.30
N GLY A 76 -6.71 5.30 10.15
CA GLY A 76 -5.67 4.94 11.11
C GLY A 76 -4.66 6.05 11.29
N CYS A 77 -4.13 6.59 10.18
CA CYS A 77 -3.20 7.72 10.22
C CYS A 77 -3.87 8.99 10.79
N VAL A 78 -5.12 9.28 10.38
CA VAL A 78 -5.86 10.47 10.85
C VAL A 78 -6.13 10.41 12.35
N ARG A 79 -6.48 9.23 12.90
CA ARG A 79 -6.62 9.04 14.35
C ARG A 79 -5.33 9.30 15.13
N MET A 80 -4.17 9.20 14.48
CA MET A 80 -2.88 9.52 15.07
C MET A 80 -2.43 10.97 14.82
N GLY A 81 -3.27 11.80 14.20
CA GLY A 81 -3.01 13.24 13.99
C GLY A 81 -2.60 13.62 12.56
N ALA A 82 -2.56 12.65 11.62
CA ALA A 82 -2.37 12.98 10.21
C ALA A 82 -3.57 13.76 9.65
N LYS A 83 -3.32 14.60 8.65
CA LYS A 83 -4.36 15.34 7.92
C LYS A 83 -4.46 14.86 6.49
N LYS A 84 -5.69 14.64 6.01
CA LYS A 84 -5.96 14.07 4.69
C LYS A 84 -5.32 14.88 3.55
N GLU A 85 -5.35 16.20 3.65
CA GLU A 85 -4.79 17.13 2.67
C GLU A 85 -3.25 17.14 2.59
N ARG A 86 -2.56 16.50 3.55
CA ARG A 86 -1.09 16.42 3.61
C ARG A 86 -0.55 15.02 3.32
N LEU A 87 -1.41 14.07 2.98
CA LEU A 87 -1.01 12.68 2.83
C LEU A 87 -0.16 12.50 1.57
N GLU A 88 1.07 12.04 1.77
CA GLU A 88 1.95 11.50 0.74
C GLU A 88 1.64 10.02 0.56
N ILE A 89 1.22 9.64 -0.64
CA ILE A 89 0.74 8.30 -0.97
C ILE A 89 1.63 7.70 -2.05
N LYS A 90 2.22 6.55 -1.75
CA LYS A 90 3.13 5.83 -2.66
C LYS A 90 2.76 4.37 -2.73
N ALA A 91 3.04 3.73 -3.86
CA ALA A 91 2.64 2.34 -4.08
C ALA A 91 3.72 1.51 -4.80
N ALA A 92 3.75 0.21 -4.52
CA ALA A 92 4.58 -0.74 -5.25
C ALA A 92 3.88 -2.10 -5.42
N GLY A 93 4.35 -2.90 -6.38
CA GLY A 93 3.85 -4.26 -6.61
C GLY A 93 3.04 -4.37 -7.91
N CYS A 94 1.84 -4.96 -7.84
CA CYS A 94 0.95 -5.12 -8.99
C CYS A 94 1.62 -5.80 -10.21
N SER A 95 2.59 -6.68 -9.97
CA SER A 95 3.37 -7.35 -11.00
C SER A 95 2.54 -8.34 -11.80
N ALA A 96 2.89 -8.49 -13.08
CA ALA A 96 2.36 -9.53 -13.95
C ALA A 96 3.27 -10.77 -13.86
N LEU A 97 3.15 -11.52 -12.77
CA LEU A 97 3.80 -12.84 -12.67
C LEU A 97 3.24 -13.75 -13.77
N LYS A 98 4.12 -14.53 -14.42
CA LYS A 98 3.95 -15.31 -15.68
C LYS A 98 2.70 -16.22 -15.74
N THR A 99 1.52 -15.63 -15.70
CA THR A 99 0.24 -16.31 -15.89
C THR A 99 -0.36 -15.75 -17.17
N SER A 100 -0.29 -16.57 -18.22
CA SER A 100 -0.93 -16.30 -19.50
C SER A 100 -2.43 -16.14 -19.31
N GLY A 101 -2.98 -15.04 -19.86
CA GLY A 101 -4.38 -14.89 -20.28
C GLY A 101 -5.47 -15.35 -19.32
N PHE A 102 -5.92 -14.46 -18.43
CA PHE A 102 -7.33 -14.18 -18.07
C PHE A 102 -7.47 -13.42 -16.74
N PHE A 103 -6.39 -13.32 -15.95
CA PHE A 103 -6.40 -12.56 -14.70
C PHE A 103 -5.12 -11.72 -14.56
N LYS A 104 -5.12 -10.53 -15.16
CA LYS A 104 -4.12 -9.49 -14.83
C LYS A 104 -4.48 -8.89 -13.45
N ILE A 105 -4.40 -9.68 -12.38
CA ILE A 105 -4.77 -9.23 -11.02
C ILE A 105 -3.98 -7.98 -10.65
N GLY A 106 -2.67 -7.95 -10.94
CA GLY A 106 -1.86 -6.76 -10.70
C GLY A 106 -2.39 -5.50 -11.42
N TYR A 107 -2.77 -5.63 -12.69
CA TYR A 107 -3.37 -4.52 -13.45
C TYR A 107 -4.71 -4.07 -12.84
N ARG A 108 -5.58 -5.02 -12.45
CA ARG A 108 -6.85 -4.71 -11.78
C ARG A 108 -6.64 -4.05 -10.42
N ASN A 109 -5.65 -4.51 -9.66
CA ASN A 109 -5.27 -3.93 -8.37
C ASN A 109 -4.80 -2.48 -8.55
N PHE A 110 -3.91 -2.23 -9.50
CA PHE A 110 -3.45 -0.86 -9.76
C PHE A 110 -4.59 0.07 -10.21
N ASN A 111 -5.46 -0.39 -11.13
CA ASN A 111 -6.61 0.39 -11.58
C ASN A 111 -7.61 0.67 -10.46
N SER A 112 -7.85 -0.31 -9.57
CA SER A 112 -8.73 -0.11 -8.43
C SER A 112 -8.13 0.89 -7.44
N LEU A 113 -6.83 0.80 -7.16
CA LEU A 113 -6.13 1.76 -6.30
C LEU A 113 -6.26 3.19 -6.83
N THR A 114 -5.98 3.42 -8.11
CA THR A 114 -6.06 4.76 -8.69
C THR A 114 -7.50 5.28 -8.71
N SER A 115 -8.48 4.42 -8.99
CA SER A 115 -9.90 4.79 -8.94
C SER A 115 -10.37 5.13 -7.53
N ALA A 116 -9.99 4.31 -6.54
CA ALA A 116 -10.34 4.54 -5.14
C ALA A 116 -9.72 5.83 -4.59
N LEU A 117 -8.46 6.10 -4.92
CA LEU A 117 -7.80 7.37 -4.57
C LEU A 117 -8.50 8.57 -5.24
N SER A 118 -8.81 8.46 -6.53
CA SER A 118 -9.51 9.52 -7.25
C SER A 118 -10.89 9.82 -6.65
N GLY A 119 -11.65 8.79 -6.26
CA GLY A 119 -12.94 8.96 -5.56
C GLY A 119 -12.83 9.66 -4.20
N LEU A 120 -11.62 9.68 -3.61
CA LEU A 120 -11.33 10.37 -2.36
C LEU A 120 -10.67 11.74 -2.56
N ASN A 121 -10.52 12.22 -3.81
CA ASN A 121 -9.74 13.39 -4.18
C ASN A 121 -8.27 13.30 -3.74
N LEU A 122 -7.69 12.10 -3.84
CA LEU A 122 -6.28 11.81 -3.56
C LEU A 122 -5.62 11.25 -4.82
N ALA A 123 -4.29 11.33 -4.88
CA ALA A 123 -3.50 10.82 -5.98
C ALA A 123 -2.23 10.14 -5.46
N LEU A 124 -1.62 9.28 -6.29
CA LEU A 124 -0.29 8.75 -6.01
C LEU A 124 0.76 9.80 -6.36
N GLN A 125 1.68 10.07 -5.43
CA GLN A 125 2.83 10.94 -5.66
C GLN A 125 3.97 10.20 -6.37
N ALA A 126 4.15 8.91 -6.07
CA ALA A 126 5.13 8.05 -6.74
C ALA A 126 4.72 6.58 -6.65
N TYR A 127 5.13 5.78 -7.64
CA TYR A 127 4.85 4.35 -7.63
C TYR A 127 5.85 3.54 -8.47
N ASP A 128 6.08 2.28 -8.08
CA ASP A 128 6.80 1.28 -8.88
C ASP A 128 5.96 -0.01 -8.99
N VAL A 129 5.21 -0.11 -10.09
CA VAL A 129 4.20 -1.16 -10.30
C VAL A 129 4.42 -1.94 -11.59
N GLY A 130 3.82 -3.11 -11.70
CA GLY A 130 3.89 -3.93 -12.92
C GLY A 130 5.19 -4.72 -13.00
N GLY A 131 5.72 -4.95 -14.21
CA GLY A 131 6.90 -5.81 -14.37
C GLY A 131 6.61 -7.29 -14.12
N LYS A 132 7.68 -8.09 -13.98
CA LYS A 132 7.61 -9.58 -13.94
C LYS A 132 8.15 -10.19 -12.64
N SER A 133 8.59 -9.38 -11.70
CA SER A 133 9.24 -9.76 -10.44
C SER A 133 8.47 -9.20 -9.25
N SER A 134 8.66 -9.81 -8.07
CA SER A 134 8.08 -9.32 -6.82
C SER A 134 8.94 -8.25 -6.18
N ARG A 135 8.32 -7.35 -5.42
CA ARG A 135 9.02 -6.25 -4.72
C ARG A 135 8.98 -6.37 -3.21
N THR A 136 9.96 -5.78 -2.54
CA THR A 136 9.88 -5.45 -1.11
C THR A 136 9.75 -3.93 -0.97
N MET A 137 8.81 -3.47 -0.16
CA MET A 137 8.57 -2.04 0.06
C MET A 137 8.78 -1.71 1.53
N ARG A 138 9.48 -0.61 1.80
CA ARG A 138 9.79 -0.10 3.14
C ARG A 138 9.36 1.36 3.25
N LEU A 139 8.75 1.74 4.36
CA LEU A 139 8.47 3.11 4.76
C LEU A 139 9.26 3.43 6.02
N MET A 140 10.07 4.48 5.97
CA MET A 140 10.81 4.97 7.12
C MET A 140 9.93 6.02 7.82
N ILE A 141 9.55 5.78 9.08
CA ILE A 141 8.64 6.69 9.79
C ILE A 141 9.34 8.00 10.20
N SER A 142 10.66 7.95 10.37
CA SER A 142 11.50 9.10 10.71
C SER A 142 11.37 10.26 9.74
N ASP A 143 11.20 9.97 8.45
CA ASP A 143 11.17 11.00 7.41
C ASP A 143 10.14 10.76 6.31
N GLY A 144 9.50 9.60 6.22
CA GLY A 144 8.56 9.27 5.15
C GLY A 144 9.21 8.73 3.88
N GLU A 145 10.52 8.46 3.87
CA GLU A 145 11.19 7.87 2.71
C GLU A 145 10.62 6.47 2.43
N VAL A 146 10.37 6.20 1.14
CA VAL A 146 9.88 4.91 0.67
C VAL A 146 10.94 4.27 -0.22
N LEU A 147 11.38 3.08 0.19
CA LEU A 147 12.36 2.28 -0.54
C LEU A 147 11.68 1.03 -1.10
N VAL A 148 11.82 0.85 -2.41
CA VAL A 148 11.37 -0.34 -3.13
C VAL A 148 12.57 -1.14 -3.61
N GLU A 149 12.54 -2.44 -3.41
CA GLU A 149 13.60 -3.37 -3.81
C GLU A 149 13.04 -4.44 -4.75
N ASP A 150 13.63 -4.55 -5.94
CA ASP A 150 13.29 -5.51 -6.98
C ASP A 150 14.56 -6.24 -7.43
N GLY A 151 14.69 -7.54 -7.13
CA GLY A 151 15.83 -8.35 -7.55
C GLY A 151 17.20 -7.79 -7.13
N GLY A 152 17.27 -7.10 -5.98
CA GLY A 152 18.48 -6.44 -5.47
C GLY A 152 18.69 -5.00 -5.96
N LYS A 153 17.90 -4.53 -6.94
CA LYS A 153 17.87 -3.11 -7.31
C LYS A 153 16.99 -2.32 -6.34
N LYS A 154 17.54 -1.23 -5.81
CA LYS A 154 16.83 -0.33 -4.89
C LYS A 154 16.38 0.94 -5.61
N ILE A 155 15.12 1.32 -5.41
CA ILE A 155 14.47 2.51 -5.98
C ILE A 155 13.88 3.30 -4.83
N LYS A 156 14.20 4.59 -4.76
CA LYS A 156 13.52 5.53 -3.85
C LYS A 156 12.31 6.09 -4.59
N LEU A 157 11.13 5.99 -3.96
CA LEU A 157 9.89 6.59 -4.43
C LEU A 157 9.65 7.93 -3.74
#